data_AF-A0A957N1V8-F1
#
_entry.id   AF-A0A957N1V8-F1
#
_cell.length_a   1.000
_cell.length_b   1.000
_cell.length_c   1.000
_cell.angle_alpha   90.00
_cell.angle_beta   90.00
_cell.angle_gamma   90.00
#
_symmetry.space_group_name_H-M   'P 1'
#
loop_
_entity.id
_entity.type
_entity.pdbx_description
1 polymer ?
#
loop_
_entity_poly.entity_id
_entity_poly.type
_entity_poly.pdbx_seq_one_letter_code
_entity_poly.pdbx_strand_id
1 'polypeptide(L)'
;ATRLAFLEREIPIATVHGLLLLKLYALPSLYRQGDFARVSIYENDIAALLYAYKTDTDKLLAELAQYVSASDLASLREIVADIGQRIRRFRETQDGPSYSTDE
;
A
#
# COMPACT_ATOMS: atom_id res chain seq x y z
N ALA A 1 14.08 -5.11 -7.54
CA ALA A 1 13.57 -6.37 -8.11
C ALA A 1 14.30 -7.53 -7.46
N THR A 2 13.61 -8.65 -7.22
CA THR A 2 14.23 -9.89 -6.74
C THR A 2 14.37 -10.85 -7.93
N ARG A 3 15.45 -11.63 -7.98
CA ARG A 3 15.60 -12.68 -9.01
C ARG A 3 15.04 -13.98 -8.47
N LEU A 4 14.12 -14.58 -9.21
CA LEU A 4 13.57 -15.90 -8.91
C LEU A 4 13.85 -16.84 -10.07
N ALA A 5 14.27 -18.06 -9.75
CA ALA A 5 14.43 -19.12 -10.73
C ALA A 5 13.06 -19.54 -11.25
N PHE A 6 12.89 -19.48 -12.56
CA PHE A 6 11.72 -19.97 -13.26
C PHE A 6 12.19 -20.75 -14.48
N LEU A 7 11.94 -22.07 -14.47
CA LEU A 7 12.58 -23.02 -15.39
C LEU A 7 14.10 -22.87 -15.35
N GLU A 8 14.75 -22.67 -16.48
CA GLU A 8 16.21 -22.55 -16.63
C GLU A 8 16.68 -21.09 -16.62
N ARG A 9 15.83 -20.13 -16.21
CA ARG A 9 16.13 -18.70 -16.24
C ARG A 9 15.82 -18.02 -14.93
N GLU A 10 16.66 -17.04 -14.57
CA GLU A 10 16.33 -16.10 -13.52
C GLU A 10 15.47 -14.97 -14.09
N ILE A 11 14.29 -14.77 -13.52
CA ILE A 11 13.39 -13.69 -13.91
C ILE A 11 13.42 -12.60 -12.84
N PRO A 12 13.63 -11.32 -13.22
CA PRO A 12 13.47 -10.20 -12.30
C PRO A 12 11.99 -10.01 -12.01
N ILE A 13 11.62 -10.12 -10.74
CA ILE A 13 10.26 -9.90 -10.25
C ILE A 13 10.21 -8.63 -9.41
N ALA A 14 9.16 -7.84 -9.59
CA ALA A 14 8.90 -6.67 -8.77
C ALA A 14 8.77 -7.09 -7.30
N THR A 15 9.41 -6.34 -6.40
CA THR A 15 9.24 -6.54 -4.96
C THR A 15 7.93 -5.88 -4.52
N VAL A 16 7.34 -6.32 -3.41
CA VAL A 16 6.17 -5.65 -2.81
C VAL A 16 6.46 -4.17 -2.57
N HIS A 17 7.64 -3.85 -2.03
CA HIS A 17 8.13 -2.48 -1.86
C HIS A 17 8.10 -1.69 -3.18
N GLY A 18 8.63 -2.25 -4.26
CA GLY A 18 8.63 -1.62 -5.58
C GLY A 18 7.23 -1.43 -6.17
N LEU A 19 6.35 -2.41 -5.99
CA LEU A 19 4.95 -2.30 -6.42
C LEU A 19 4.22 -1.18 -5.68
N LEU A 20 4.43 -1.08 -4.37
CA LEU A 20 3.84 -0.02 -3.54
C LEU A 20 4.36 1.36 -3.95
N LEU A 21 5.67 1.53 -4.17
CA LEU A 21 6.24 2.79 -4.67
C LEU A 21 5.58 3.23 -5.97
N LEU A 22 5.48 2.34 -6.95
CA LEU A 22 4.91 2.66 -8.27
C LEU A 22 3.43 3.04 -8.17
N LYS A 23 2.66 2.35 -7.33
CA LYS A 23 1.23 2.62 -7.15
C LYS A 23 0.99 3.94 -6.43
N LEU A 24 1.71 4.18 -5.33
CA LEU A 24 1.64 5.44 -4.59
C LEU A 24 2.04 6.62 -5.49
N TYR A 25 3.14 6.49 -6.24
CA TYR A 25 3.59 7.55 -7.16
C TYR A 25 2.52 7.97 -8.19
N ALA A 26 1.68 7.04 -8.65
CA ALA A 26 0.65 7.32 -9.65
C ALA A 26 -0.57 8.05 -9.08
N LEU A 27 -0.91 7.84 -7.80
CA LEU A 27 -2.18 8.30 -7.21
C LEU A 27 -2.44 9.81 -7.33
N PRO A 28 -1.49 10.72 -7.03
CA PRO A 28 -1.75 12.16 -7.10
C PRO A 28 -2.19 12.61 -8.50
N SER A 29 -1.59 12.02 -9.54
CA SER A 29 -1.98 12.30 -10.92
C SER A 29 -3.37 11.76 -11.24
N LEU A 30 -3.69 10.55 -10.79
CA LEU A 30 -5.01 9.95 -11.00
C LEU A 30 -6.12 10.77 -10.34
N TYR A 31 -5.88 11.26 -9.12
CA TYR A 31 -6.79 12.17 -8.43
C TYR A 31 -7.00 13.48 -9.20
N ARG A 32 -5.91 14.13 -9.67
CA ARG A 32 -6.02 15.36 -10.47
C ARG A 32 -6.79 15.17 -11.78
N GLN A 33 -6.66 13.99 -12.39
CA GLN A 33 -7.38 13.63 -13.61
C GLN A 33 -8.84 13.25 -13.37
N GLY A 34 -9.24 13.05 -12.11
CA GLY A 34 -10.58 12.57 -11.75
C GLY A 34 -10.84 11.13 -12.20
N ASP A 35 -9.80 10.31 -12.42
CA ASP A 35 -9.95 8.90 -12.81
C ASP A 35 -10.23 8.04 -11.58
N PHE A 36 -11.43 8.20 -11.02
CA PHE A 36 -11.83 7.54 -9.78
C PHE A 36 -11.89 6.00 -9.90
N ALA A 37 -12.08 5.48 -11.10
CA ALA A 37 -12.04 4.04 -11.36
C ALA A 37 -10.63 3.50 -11.11
N ARG A 38 -9.60 4.16 -11.67
CA ARG A 38 -8.20 3.77 -11.41
C ARG A 38 -7.75 4.09 -10.00
N VAL A 39 -8.15 5.22 -9.43
CA VAL A 39 -7.88 5.53 -8.01
C VAL A 39 -8.34 4.38 -7.12
N SER A 40 -9.59 3.93 -7.28
CA SER A 40 -10.17 2.86 -6.45
C SER A 40 -9.39 1.54 -6.60
N ILE A 41 -8.97 1.19 -7.81
CA ILE A 41 -8.15 -0.01 -8.06
C ILE A 41 -6.79 0.11 -7.36
N TYR A 42 -6.14 1.27 -7.47
CA TYR A 42 -4.81 1.48 -6.89
C TYR A 42 -4.85 1.48 -5.36
N GLU A 43 -5.80 2.19 -4.75
CA GLU A 43 -5.95 2.20 -3.30
C GLU A 43 -6.26 0.82 -2.73
N ASN A 44 -7.17 0.07 -3.37
CA ASN A 44 -7.54 -1.26 -2.91
C ASN A 44 -6.35 -2.22 -3.00
N ASP A 45 -5.55 -2.13 -4.06
CA ASP A 45 -4.36 -2.97 -4.20
C ASP A 45 -3.27 -2.59 -3.19
N ILE A 46 -3.05 -1.29 -2.94
CA ILE A 46 -2.16 -0.83 -1.87
C ILE A 46 -2.64 -1.36 -0.51
N ALA A 47 -3.94 -1.25 -0.22
CA ALA A 47 -4.52 -1.75 1.01
C ALA A 47 -4.31 -3.27 1.16
N ALA A 48 -4.54 -4.04 0.10
CA ALA A 48 -4.32 -5.48 0.10
C ALA A 48 -2.85 -5.84 0.35
N LEU A 49 -1.91 -5.14 -0.31
CA LEU A 49 -0.48 -5.34 -0.11
C LEU A 49 -0.02 -4.97 1.30
N LEU A 50 -0.47 -3.83 1.85
CA LEU A 50 -0.15 -3.43 3.22
C LEU A 50 -0.80 -4.33 4.29
N TYR A 51 -1.97 -4.88 3.98
CA TYR A 51 -2.63 -5.85 4.84
C TYR A 51 -1.85 -7.17 4.90
N ALA A 52 -1.45 -7.69 3.73
CA ALA A 52 -0.79 -8.98 3.59
C ALA A 52 0.69 -8.97 3.98
N TYR A 53 1.39 -7.85 3.77
CA TYR A 53 2.82 -7.73 4.00
C TYR A 53 3.12 -6.60 4.99
N LYS A 54 3.86 -6.91 6.07
CA LYS A 54 4.40 -5.89 6.98
C LYS A 54 5.41 -5.01 6.22
N THR A 55 4.91 -3.91 5.69
CA THR A 55 5.71 -2.95 4.93
C THR A 55 5.90 -1.67 5.73
N ASP A 56 7.12 -1.14 5.70
CA ASP A 56 7.45 0.16 6.30
C ASP A 56 7.00 1.29 5.37
N THR A 57 5.85 1.88 5.69
CA THR A 57 5.25 2.98 4.92
C THR A 57 6.04 4.28 5.04
N ASP A 58 6.74 4.51 6.16
CA ASP A 58 7.54 5.71 6.33
C ASP A 58 8.75 5.68 5.41
N LYS A 59 9.36 4.50 5.24
CA LYS A 59 10.43 4.30 4.27
C LYS A 59 9.95 4.54 2.82
N LEU A 60 8.77 4.02 2.46
CA LEU A 60 8.18 4.27 1.13
C LEU A 60 7.99 5.77 0.87
N LEU A 61 7.43 6.50 1.84
CA LEU A 61 7.19 7.94 1.74
C LEU A 61 8.49 8.74 1.68
N ALA A 62 9.52 8.33 2.42
CA ALA A 62 10.84 8.95 2.37
C ALA A 62 11.52 8.76 0.99
N GLU A 63 11.38 7.58 0.38
CA GLU A 63 11.87 7.33 -0.97
C GLU A 63 11.09 8.15 -2.02
N LEU A 64 9.76 8.22 -1.91
CA LEU A 64 8.92 9.00 -2.83
C LEU A 64 9.16 10.50 -2.76
N ALA A 65 9.57 11.03 -1.60
CA ALA A 65 9.86 12.44 -1.41
C ALA A 65 10.90 13.01 -2.38
N GLN A 66 11.76 12.16 -2.97
CA GLN A 66 12.75 12.55 -3.96
C GLN A 66 12.16 12.76 -5.37
N TYR A 67 10.96 12.24 -5.64
CA TYR A 67 10.36 12.16 -6.97
C TYR A 67 9.02 12.91 -7.09
N VAL A 68 8.41 13.31 -5.98
CA VAL A 68 7.13 14.03 -5.96
C VAL A 68 7.29 15.42 -5.35
N SER A 69 6.35 16.32 -5.65
CA SER A 69 6.30 17.64 -5.01
C SER A 69 5.93 17.52 -3.53
N ALA A 70 6.21 18.56 -2.74
CA ALA A 70 5.81 18.60 -1.34
C ALA A 70 4.28 18.48 -1.14
N SER A 71 3.49 19.05 -2.07
CA SER A 71 2.02 18.92 -2.05
C SER A 71 1.59 17.49 -2.30
N ASP A 72 2.17 16.83 -3.31
CA ASP A 72 1.85 15.44 -3.64
C ASP A 72 2.29 14.51 -2.51
N LEU A 73 3.43 14.76 -1.87
CA LEU A 73 3.88 14.02 -0.69
C LEU A 73 2.91 14.15 0.48
N ALA A 74 2.37 15.36 0.73
CA ALA A 74 1.38 15.57 1.79
C ALA A 74 0.11 14.77 1.52
N SER A 75 -0.42 14.81 0.28
CA SER A 75 -1.57 13.99 -0.11
C SER A 75 -1.30 12.50 0.02
N LEU A 76 -0.10 12.03 -0.33
CA LEU A 76 0.29 10.64 -0.16
C LEU A 76 0.33 10.21 1.30
N ARG A 77 0.79 11.08 2.22
CA ARG A 77 0.75 10.81 3.67
C ARG A 77 -0.68 10.62 4.16
N GLU A 78 -1.60 11.47 3.71
CA GLU A 78 -3.02 11.38 4.06
C GLU A 78 -3.64 10.07 3.55
N ILE A 79 -3.41 9.72 2.28
CA ILE A 79 -3.92 8.48 1.68
C ILE A 79 -3.39 7.25 2.43
N VAL A 80 -2.08 7.17 2.68
CA VAL A 80 -1.48 6.04 3.39
C VAL A 80 -2.02 5.93 4.82
N ALA A 81 -2.21 7.05 5.51
CA ALA A 81 -2.79 7.07 6.85
C ALA A 81 -4.24 6.55 6.85
N ASP A 82 -5.07 6.98 5.90
CA ASP A 82 -6.46 6.52 5.76
C ASP A 82 -6.53 5.02 5.44
N ILE A 83 -5.71 4.53 4.50
CA ILE A 83 -5.60 3.09 4.20
C ILE A 83 -5.18 2.32 5.47
N GLY A 84 -4.21 2.83 6.23
CA GLY A 84 -3.78 2.25 7.50
C GLY A 84 -4.92 2.16 8.53
N GLN A 85 -5.73 3.21 8.65
CA GLN A 85 -6.90 3.21 9.53
C GLN A 85 -7.96 2.21 9.09
N ARG A 86 -8.24 2.12 7.77
CA ARG A 86 -9.14 1.10 7.21
C ARG A 86 -8.66 -0.31 7.59
N ILE A 87 -7.38 -0.62 7.34
CA ILE A 87 -6.78 -1.92 7.67
C ILE A 87 -6.89 -2.23 9.17
N ARG A 88 -6.59 -1.27 10.03
CA ARG A 88 -6.67 -1.44 11.48
C ARG A 88 -8.08 -1.81 11.92
N ARG A 89 -9.09 -1.06 11.46
CA ARG A 89 -10.51 -1.36 11.76
C ARG A 89 -10.90 -2.76 11.32
N PHE A 90 -10.47 -3.18 10.13
CA PHE A 90 -10.76 -4.53 9.63
C PHE A 90 -10.17 -5.63 10.54
N ARG A 91 -8.94 -5.46 11.03
CA ARG A 91 -8.33 -6.41 11.96
C ARG A 91 -9.09 -6.46 13.29
N GLU A 92 -9.42 -5.30 13.85
CA GLU A 92 -10.18 -5.20 15.12
C GLU A 92 -11.56 -5.86 15.03
N THR A 93 -12.21 -5.85 13.86
CA THR A 93 -13.50 -6.54 13.64
C THR A 93 -13.38 -8.04 13.39
N GLN A 94 -12.22 -8.54 12.96
CA GLN A 94 -11.98 -9.98 12.75
C GLN A 94 -11.55 -10.67 14.05
N ASP A 95 -10.82 -9.96 14.92
CA ASP A 95 -10.39 -10.43 16.24
C ASP A 95 -11.46 -10.21 17.34
N GLY A 96 -12.75 -10.39 17.01
CA GLY A 96 -13.88 -10.11 17.90
C GLY A 96 -13.69 -10.65 19.33
N PRO A 97 -14.30 -10.02 20.37
CA PRO A 97 -13.96 -10.28 21.76
C PRO A 97 -14.04 -11.77 22.05
N SER A 98 -12.91 -12.34 22.49
CA SER A 98 -12.87 -13.69 23.03
C SER A 98 -13.75 -13.68 24.27
N TYR A 99 -14.99 -14.14 24.14
CA TYR A 99 -15.86 -14.37 25.28
C TYR A 99 -15.22 -15.51 26.07
N SER A 100 -14.50 -15.17 27.14
CA SER A 100 -14.13 -16.11 28.18
C SER A 100 -15.41 -16.78 28.66
N THR A 101 -15.58 -18.04 28.32
CA THR A 101 -16.62 -18.87 28.94
C THR A 101 -16.05 -19.28 30.29
N ASP A 102 -16.22 -18.41 31.28
CA ASP A 102 -16.00 -18.78 32.68
C ASP A 102 -17.22 -19.60 33.11
N GLU A 103 -17.06 -20.93 33.13
CA GLU A 103 -17.91 -21.89 33.84
C GLU A 103 -17.57 -21.93 35.34
#